data_AF-A0A535BSG5-F1
#
_entry.id   AF-A0A535BSG5-F1
#
_cell.length_a   1.000
_cell.length_b   1.000
_cell.length_c   1.000
_cell.angle_alpha   90.00
_cell.angle_beta   90.00
_cell.angle_gamma   90.00
#
_symmetry.space_group_name_H-M   'P 1'
#
loop_
_entity.id
_entity.type
_entity.pdbx_description
1 polymer ?
#
loop_
_entity_poly.entity_id
_entity_poly.type
_entity_poly.pdbx_seq_one_letter_code
_entity_poly.pdbx_strand_id
1 'polypeptide(L)'
;MLRAGRLSGWPRAPWPPDGPPSTRSGAGSPTSSSIRFTRTSASSTWRPKPGGATDGRPSTTRAPCARSPAHSPPTTGPSTACSRTCTPHSWRGCSPPLPFSQSRWPTSCGLPSYYGQPTFLVIALVAVAWWLIRREQMLAAGIALALATALKPQVVFMIPICLLVAGRFKAVVGWAGACAVLAALSAVALGPAGLASYWEALRLGQADVGHTFFTVAYLFGLHLGPATYAVLAVQGIACLYVAWSRREDLDIVFAAGLLGTLMVSIHLHQPDYSNLVLAAWLVLRGTPSLAHRLWFGVGIVTMQVLTLGQPVPQLLWDAGWLTILGVGGIKPRRESLSHDRSAEPAAEPVV
;
A
#
# COMPACT_ATOMS: atom_id res chain seq x y z
N MET A 1 9.73 39.63 -28.52
CA MET A 1 9.82 39.00 -29.86
C MET A 1 9.98 37.49 -29.67
N LEU A 2 8.90 36.76 -29.95
CA LEU A 2 8.77 35.30 -29.79
C LEU A 2 9.46 34.58 -30.95
N ARG A 3 10.24 33.53 -30.66
CA ARG A 3 10.69 32.56 -31.66
C ARG A 3 10.08 31.20 -31.34
N ALA A 4 9.12 30.81 -32.17
CA ALA A 4 8.44 29.52 -32.15
C ALA A 4 9.39 28.39 -32.59
N GLY A 5 9.60 27.42 -31.71
CA GLY A 5 10.34 26.18 -31.98
C GLY A 5 9.38 25.06 -32.37
N ARG A 6 9.55 24.60 -33.60
CA ARG A 6 8.74 23.65 -34.37
C ARG A 6 8.81 22.23 -33.77
N LEU A 7 7.66 21.65 -33.43
CA LEU A 7 7.51 20.23 -33.07
C LEU A 7 7.46 19.38 -34.35
N SER A 8 8.46 18.53 -34.57
CA SER A 8 8.52 17.59 -35.68
C SER A 8 8.55 16.14 -35.20
N GLY A 9 7.59 15.35 -35.69
CA GLY A 9 7.82 13.97 -36.12
C GLY A 9 7.80 12.88 -35.05
N TRP A 10 6.60 12.35 -34.74
CA TRP A 10 6.46 10.99 -34.21
C TRP A 10 6.44 10.00 -35.39
N PRO A 11 7.34 9.00 -35.45
CA PRO A 11 7.24 7.95 -36.45
C PRO A 11 6.10 6.98 -36.11
N ARG A 12 5.15 6.82 -37.05
CA ARG A 12 4.16 5.73 -37.03
C ARG A 12 4.85 4.46 -37.53
N ALA A 13 4.79 3.39 -36.75
CA ALA A 13 5.16 2.06 -37.22
C ALA A 13 4.11 1.53 -38.23
N PRO A 14 4.52 0.85 -39.30
CA PRO A 14 3.60 0.23 -40.26
C PRO A 14 3.02 -1.07 -39.69
N TRP A 15 1.70 -1.24 -39.83
CA TRP A 15 1.00 -2.50 -39.62
C TRP A 15 1.33 -3.49 -40.75
N PRO A 16 1.50 -4.80 -40.47
CA PRO A 16 1.60 -5.81 -41.51
C PRO A 16 0.22 -6.08 -42.16
N PRO A 17 0.18 -6.44 -43.45
CA PRO A 17 -1.08 -6.69 -44.17
C PRO A 17 -1.70 -8.04 -43.83
N ASP A 18 -3.04 -8.06 -43.89
CA ASP A 18 -3.93 -9.19 -43.66
C ASP A 18 -3.68 -10.35 -44.64
N GLY A 19 -3.57 -11.57 -44.11
CA GLY A 19 -3.60 -12.81 -44.87
C GLY A 19 -4.98 -13.51 -44.79
N PRO A 20 -5.44 -14.19 -45.85
CA PRO A 20 -6.79 -14.77 -45.93
C PRO A 20 -6.96 -16.09 -45.16
N PRO A 21 -8.20 -16.52 -44.87
CA PRO A 21 -8.49 -17.66 -44.00
C PRO A 21 -8.33 -18.99 -44.73
N SER A 22 -7.51 -19.90 -44.19
CA SER A 22 -7.46 -21.29 -44.63
C SER A 22 -8.49 -22.14 -43.87
N THR A 23 -9.48 -22.63 -44.61
CA THR A 23 -10.38 -23.72 -44.21
C THR A 23 -9.61 -25.05 -44.23
N ARG A 24 -9.66 -25.81 -43.13
CA ARG A 24 -9.48 -27.27 -43.20
C ARG A 24 -10.28 -27.98 -42.12
N SER A 25 -11.31 -28.65 -42.59
CA SER A 25 -12.00 -29.77 -41.97
C SER A 25 -11.03 -30.94 -41.78
N GLY A 26 -11.16 -31.65 -40.66
CA GLY A 26 -10.40 -32.86 -40.37
C GLY A 26 -10.91 -33.49 -39.08
N ALA A 27 -11.78 -34.49 -39.23
CA ALA A 27 -12.40 -35.28 -38.18
C ALA A 27 -11.37 -36.06 -37.34
N GLY A 28 -11.70 -36.28 -36.06
CA GLY A 28 -10.93 -37.17 -35.18
C GLY A 28 -11.31 -37.04 -33.71
N SER A 29 -12.48 -37.56 -33.31
CA SER A 29 -12.70 -38.16 -31.99
C SER A 29 -12.09 -39.58 -32.01
N PRO A 30 -11.63 -40.20 -30.89
CA PRO A 30 -12.33 -40.21 -29.59
C PRO A 30 -11.41 -40.14 -28.35
N THR A 31 -11.98 -39.79 -27.19
CA THR A 31 -12.06 -40.68 -26.02
C THR A 31 -12.70 -39.94 -24.85
N SER A 32 -13.73 -40.57 -24.33
CA SER A 32 -14.52 -40.16 -23.17
C SER A 32 -13.76 -40.48 -21.89
N SER A 33 -13.44 -39.47 -21.10
CA SER A 33 -13.09 -39.63 -19.69
C SER A 33 -14.09 -38.83 -18.87
N SER A 34 -15.13 -39.54 -18.43
CA SER A 34 -16.18 -39.07 -17.54
C SER A 34 -15.62 -38.86 -16.13
N ILE A 35 -15.35 -37.61 -15.78
CA ILE A 35 -15.11 -37.21 -14.38
C ILE A 35 -16.47 -37.12 -13.69
N ARG A 36 -16.71 -38.13 -12.85
CA ARG A 36 -17.89 -38.29 -11.99
C ARG A 36 -17.82 -37.25 -10.86
N PHE A 37 -18.67 -36.22 -10.92
CA PHE A 37 -18.93 -35.31 -9.80
C PHE A 37 -19.74 -36.04 -8.73
N THR A 38 -19.11 -36.38 -7.61
CA THR A 38 -19.82 -36.77 -6.39
C THR A 38 -20.40 -35.52 -5.73
N ARG A 39 -21.72 -35.42 -5.79
CA ARG A 39 -22.55 -34.41 -5.14
C ARG A 39 -22.66 -34.76 -3.65
N THR A 40 -21.83 -34.17 -2.79
CA THR A 40 -22.06 -34.20 -1.34
C THR A 40 -23.10 -33.13 -0.98
N SER A 41 -24.33 -33.59 -0.77
CA SER A 41 -25.37 -32.81 -0.13
C SER A 41 -25.10 -32.69 1.37
N ALA A 42 -24.81 -31.48 1.85
CA ALA A 42 -24.93 -31.15 3.26
C ALA A 42 -26.02 -30.10 3.41
N SER A 43 -27.26 -30.57 3.54
CA SER A 43 -28.40 -29.80 4.02
C SER A 43 -28.21 -29.53 5.51
N SER A 44 -27.87 -28.30 5.90
CA SER A 44 -28.04 -27.85 7.28
C SER A 44 -29.31 -27.01 7.37
N THR A 45 -30.35 -27.66 7.85
CA THR A 45 -31.65 -27.09 8.20
C THR A 45 -31.49 -26.32 9.50
N TRP A 46 -31.55 -24.99 9.41
CA TRP A 46 -31.74 -24.13 10.58
C TRP A 46 -33.18 -24.28 11.09
N ARG A 47 -33.37 -25.00 12.19
CA ARG A 47 -34.62 -24.99 12.98
C ARG A 47 -34.52 -23.92 14.07
N PRO A 48 -35.48 -22.99 14.18
CA PRO A 48 -35.61 -22.14 15.37
C PRO A 48 -36.23 -22.94 16.52
N LYS A 49 -35.67 -22.82 17.73
CA LYS A 49 -36.31 -23.30 18.96
C LYS A 49 -37.38 -22.28 19.41
N PRO A 50 -38.59 -22.74 19.81
CA PRO A 50 -39.66 -21.86 20.27
C PRO A 50 -39.57 -21.51 21.76
N GLY A 51 -40.19 -20.37 22.05
CA GLY A 51 -40.59 -19.74 23.31
C GLY A 51 -40.48 -20.50 24.64
N GLY A 52 -40.01 -19.75 25.65
CA GLY A 52 -40.32 -19.95 27.06
C GLY A 52 -40.72 -18.60 27.65
N ALA A 53 -42.02 -18.31 27.62
CA ALA A 53 -42.64 -17.24 28.39
C ALA A 53 -42.82 -17.72 29.84
N THR A 54 -42.54 -16.87 30.82
CA THR A 54 -43.19 -16.92 32.13
C THR A 54 -43.36 -15.51 32.68
N ASP A 55 -44.57 -15.29 33.18
CA ASP A 55 -45.16 -14.16 33.90
C ASP A 55 -44.23 -13.60 35.01
N GLY A 56 -44.26 -12.33 35.42
CA GLY A 56 -45.38 -11.43 35.54
C GLY A 56 -45.71 -11.23 37.03
N ARG A 57 -45.11 -10.22 37.69
CA ARG A 57 -45.81 -9.18 38.49
C ARG A 57 -44.86 -8.28 39.31
N PRO A 58 -45.30 -7.04 39.62
CA PRO A 58 -44.46 -5.96 40.12
C PRO A 58 -44.49 -5.85 41.65
N SER A 59 -43.44 -5.28 42.24
CA SER A 59 -43.52 -4.69 43.57
C SER A 59 -42.95 -3.27 43.54
N THR A 60 -43.78 -2.35 44.00
CA THR A 60 -43.55 -0.93 44.18
C THR A 60 -42.82 -0.65 45.48
N THR A 61 -42.33 0.59 45.57
CA THR A 61 -42.28 1.48 46.74
C THR A 61 -41.02 1.56 47.63
N ARG A 62 -40.49 2.81 47.65
CA ARG A 62 -39.87 3.59 48.75
C ARG A 62 -38.35 3.54 48.96
N ALA A 63 -37.68 4.56 48.42
CA ALA A 63 -36.85 5.49 49.20
C ALA A 63 -37.69 6.78 49.46
N PRO A 64 -37.43 7.69 50.43
CA PRO A 64 -36.11 8.12 50.91
C PRO A 64 -35.98 8.40 52.42
N CYS A 65 -34.75 8.51 52.93
CA CYS A 65 -34.46 9.33 54.12
C CYS A 65 -33.10 10.01 53.97
N ALA A 66 -33.09 11.30 54.29
CA ALA A 66 -31.97 12.21 54.25
C ALA A 66 -31.69 12.77 55.66
N ARG A 67 -30.45 13.26 55.85
CA ARG A 67 -29.89 14.17 56.88
C ARG A 67 -29.11 13.56 58.07
N SER A 68 -27.76 13.68 57.96
CA SER A 68 -26.81 14.51 58.77
C SER A 68 -26.77 14.41 60.32
N PRO A 69 -25.71 14.89 61.04
CA PRO A 69 -24.27 15.10 60.72
C PRO A 69 -23.27 14.68 61.87
N ALA A 70 -21.97 14.88 61.61
CA ALA A 70 -20.90 15.35 62.54
C ALA A 70 -19.97 14.38 63.32
N HIS A 71 -18.67 14.75 63.25
CA HIS A 71 -17.55 14.62 64.20
C HIS A 71 -16.68 13.34 64.33
N SER A 72 -15.53 13.40 63.64
CA SER A 72 -14.12 13.32 64.14
C SER A 72 -13.49 11.98 64.63
N PRO A 73 -12.15 11.82 64.50
CA PRO A 73 -11.42 10.55 64.28
C PRO A 73 -10.73 10.01 65.58
N PRO A 74 -10.06 8.81 65.66
CA PRO A 74 -8.75 8.53 65.00
C PRO A 74 -8.37 7.03 64.67
N THR A 75 -7.29 6.91 63.88
CA THR A 75 -6.18 5.91 63.90
C THR A 75 -6.31 4.42 63.48
N THR A 76 -5.42 4.08 62.52
CA THR A 76 -4.57 2.88 62.34
C THR A 76 -5.14 1.55 61.80
N GLY A 77 -4.76 1.22 60.56
CA GLY A 77 -4.73 -0.13 59.98
C GLY A 77 -4.54 -0.10 58.45
N PRO A 78 -3.54 -0.82 57.86
CA PRO A 78 -3.27 -0.72 56.42
C PRO A 78 -4.19 -1.69 55.65
N SER A 79 -5.24 -1.15 55.04
CA SER A 79 -6.04 -1.89 54.07
C SER A 79 -5.48 -1.66 52.66
N THR A 80 -4.77 -2.65 52.16
CA THR A 80 -4.45 -2.85 50.73
C THR A 80 -5.74 -2.89 49.92
N ALA A 81 -6.15 -1.75 49.36
CA ALA A 81 -7.16 -1.66 48.30
C ALA A 81 -6.48 -1.08 47.06
N CYS A 82 -6.19 -1.97 46.12
CA CYS A 82 -5.66 -1.69 44.79
C CYS A 82 -6.74 -1.03 43.94
N SER A 83 -6.90 0.30 44.05
CA SER A 83 -7.67 1.12 43.11
C SER A 83 -6.72 1.65 42.03
N ARG A 84 -6.39 0.81 41.04
CA ARG A 84 -5.88 1.34 39.76
C ARG A 84 -7.05 1.90 38.96
N THR A 85 -7.25 3.19 39.11
CA THR A 85 -7.85 4.03 38.08
C THR A 85 -6.97 3.95 36.83
N CYS A 86 -7.42 3.20 35.83
CA CYS A 86 -6.86 3.25 34.48
C CYS A 86 -7.25 4.61 33.85
N THR A 87 -6.35 5.57 33.89
CA THR A 87 -6.42 6.76 33.02
C THR A 87 -5.93 6.38 31.62
N PRO A 88 -6.62 6.77 30.53
CA PRO A 88 -6.37 6.26 29.17
C PRO A 88 -5.17 6.90 28.43
N HIS A 89 -4.11 7.34 29.14
CA HIS A 89 -2.93 7.96 28.50
C HIS A 89 -1.59 7.61 29.18
N SER A 90 -1.19 6.34 29.18
CA SER A 90 0.21 5.99 29.44
C SER A 90 0.68 4.72 28.71
N TRP A 91 1.16 4.89 27.48
CA TRP A 91 1.84 3.85 26.69
C TRP A 91 3.27 3.53 27.16
N ARG A 92 3.58 3.68 28.46
CA ARG A 92 4.94 3.46 29.01
C ARG A 92 5.02 2.36 30.09
N GLY A 93 3.97 1.57 30.28
CA GLY A 93 3.85 0.74 31.50
C GLY A 93 4.02 -0.77 31.38
N CYS A 94 4.02 -1.38 30.18
CA CYS A 94 4.01 -2.84 30.06
C CYS A 94 4.96 -3.34 28.98
N SER A 95 6.27 -3.29 29.25
CA SER A 95 7.26 -4.04 28.47
C SER A 95 7.49 -5.40 29.15
N PRO A 96 7.16 -6.54 28.52
CA PRO A 96 7.64 -7.83 29.00
C PRO A 96 9.15 -7.96 28.72
N PRO A 97 9.89 -8.79 29.48
CA PRO A 97 11.33 -8.94 29.34
C PRO A 97 11.75 -9.41 27.93
N LEU A 98 12.86 -8.82 27.47
CA LEU A 98 13.37 -8.81 26.10
C LEU A 98 13.66 -10.16 25.39
N PRO A 99 13.96 -11.31 26.03
CA PRO A 99 14.29 -12.51 25.25
C PRO A 99 13.07 -13.25 24.68
N PHE A 100 11.84 -12.96 25.13
CA PHE A 100 10.62 -13.66 24.69
C PHE A 100 9.85 -12.98 23.55
N SER A 101 10.30 -11.81 23.07
CA SER A 101 9.67 -11.12 21.93
C SER A 101 10.35 -11.41 20.59
N GLN A 102 11.63 -11.82 20.59
CA GLN A 102 12.38 -12.08 19.35
C GLN A 102 11.98 -13.38 18.64
N SER A 103 11.48 -14.40 19.35
CA SER A 103 11.08 -15.68 18.73
C SER A 103 9.67 -15.68 18.13
N ARG A 104 8.86 -14.63 18.36
CA ARG A 104 7.50 -14.47 17.79
C ARG A 104 7.45 -13.64 16.51
N TRP A 105 8.59 -13.27 15.95
CA TRP A 105 8.66 -12.49 14.71
C TRP A 105 8.00 -13.15 13.50
N PRO A 106 8.08 -14.49 13.27
CA PRO A 106 7.35 -15.10 12.16
C PRO A 106 5.84 -15.12 12.36
N THR A 107 5.36 -15.22 13.61
CA THR A 107 3.93 -15.26 13.93
C THR A 107 3.30 -13.87 13.99
N SER A 108 4.09 -12.83 14.29
CA SER A 108 3.65 -11.42 14.27
C SER A 108 3.43 -10.88 12.85
N CYS A 109 4.07 -11.48 11.84
CA CYS A 109 3.73 -11.22 10.44
C CYS A 109 2.33 -11.75 10.06
N GLY A 110 1.68 -12.57 10.89
CA GLY A 110 0.25 -12.91 10.77
C GLY A 110 -0.71 -11.93 11.46
N LEU A 111 -0.19 -10.94 12.22
CA LEU A 111 -0.98 -10.02 13.05
C LEU A 111 -1.54 -8.74 12.39
N PRO A 112 -1.40 -8.42 11.09
CA PRO A 112 -2.21 -7.35 10.49
C PRO A 112 -3.72 -7.61 10.66
N SER A 113 -4.14 -8.88 10.67
CA SER A 113 -5.51 -9.28 11.02
C SER A 113 -5.89 -9.01 12.48
N TYR A 114 -4.92 -8.98 13.40
CA TYR A 114 -5.15 -8.78 14.84
C TYR A 114 -5.46 -7.32 15.19
N TYR A 115 -5.00 -6.37 14.35
CA TYR A 115 -5.36 -4.95 14.42
C TYR A 115 -6.36 -4.54 13.32
N GLY A 116 -6.90 -5.49 12.54
CA GLY A 116 -7.82 -5.23 11.44
C GLY A 116 -7.23 -4.40 10.29
N GLN A 117 -5.90 -4.36 10.13
CA GLN A 117 -5.26 -3.53 9.10
C GLN A 117 -5.28 -4.22 7.73
N PRO A 118 -5.77 -3.57 6.66
CA PRO A 118 -5.89 -4.17 5.33
C PRO A 118 -4.57 -4.19 4.54
N THR A 119 -3.41 -4.04 5.19
CA THR A 119 -2.13 -3.82 4.51
C THR A 119 -1.75 -4.96 3.56
N PHE A 120 -1.98 -6.23 3.93
CA PHE A 120 -1.72 -7.35 3.02
C PHE A 120 -2.64 -7.38 1.81
N LEU A 121 -3.90 -6.98 1.99
CA LEU A 121 -4.85 -6.86 0.89
C LEU A 121 -4.42 -5.76 -0.09
N VAL A 122 -3.91 -4.63 0.44
CA VAL A 122 -3.33 -3.56 -0.38
C VAL A 122 -2.11 -4.06 -1.16
N ILE A 123 -1.17 -4.76 -0.51
CA ILE A 123 0.01 -5.35 -1.17
C ILE A 123 -0.43 -6.31 -2.29
N ALA A 124 -1.41 -7.17 -2.03
CA ALA A 124 -1.94 -8.10 -3.02
C ALA A 124 -2.58 -7.37 -4.21
N LEU A 125 -3.37 -6.31 -3.96
CA LEU A 125 -3.99 -5.50 -5.02
C LEU A 125 -2.95 -4.76 -5.87
N VAL A 126 -1.89 -4.22 -5.25
CA VAL A 126 -0.78 -3.61 -5.98
C VAL A 126 -0.04 -4.64 -6.83
N ALA A 127 0.23 -5.83 -6.28
CA ALA A 127 0.84 -6.92 -7.02
C ALA A 127 -0.05 -7.38 -8.20
N VAL A 128 -1.37 -7.47 -8.01
CA VAL A 128 -2.32 -7.77 -9.09
C VAL A 128 -2.29 -6.67 -10.15
N ALA A 129 -2.30 -5.39 -9.78
CA ALA A 129 -2.23 -4.29 -10.72
C ALA A 129 -0.95 -4.35 -11.58
N TRP A 130 0.18 -4.56 -10.93
CA TRP A 130 1.46 -4.74 -11.60
C TRP A 130 1.45 -5.93 -12.57
N TRP A 131 0.87 -7.07 -12.16
CA TRP A 131 0.75 -8.27 -13.00
C TRP A 131 -0.17 -8.06 -14.20
N LEU A 132 -1.28 -7.34 -14.01
CA LEU A 132 -2.23 -6.98 -15.07
C LEU A 132 -1.60 -6.05 -16.11
N ILE A 133 -0.77 -5.08 -15.70
CA ILE A 133 -0.06 -4.20 -16.63
C ILE A 133 0.90 -5.01 -17.50
N ARG A 134 1.62 -6.00 -16.94
CA ARG A 134 2.47 -6.90 -17.73
C ARG A 134 1.70 -7.75 -18.75
N ARG A 135 0.40 -7.95 -18.53
CA ARG A 135 -0.51 -8.68 -19.44
C ARG A 135 -1.27 -7.73 -20.37
N GLU A 136 -0.85 -6.48 -20.48
CA GLU A 136 -1.49 -5.43 -21.28
C GLU A 136 -2.94 -5.11 -20.86
N GLN A 137 -3.37 -5.54 -19.67
CA GLN A 137 -4.70 -5.29 -19.11
C GLN A 137 -4.71 -3.99 -18.28
N MET A 138 -4.36 -2.88 -18.94
CA MET A 138 -4.11 -1.59 -18.28
C MET A 138 -5.32 -1.07 -17.48
N LEU A 139 -6.54 -1.17 -18.02
CA LEU A 139 -7.73 -0.67 -17.33
C LEU A 139 -8.06 -1.48 -16.07
N ALA A 140 -7.96 -2.81 -16.14
CA ALA A 140 -8.17 -3.70 -15.01
C ALA A 140 -7.13 -3.46 -13.90
N ALA A 141 -5.88 -3.18 -14.28
CA ALA A 141 -4.85 -2.77 -13.33
C ALA A 141 -5.20 -1.47 -12.60
N GLY A 142 -5.75 -0.50 -13.34
CA GLY A 142 -6.25 0.75 -12.76
C GLY A 142 -7.35 0.49 -11.72
N ILE A 143 -8.30 -0.39 -12.01
CA ILE A 143 -9.37 -0.79 -11.06
C ILE A 143 -8.76 -1.42 -9.80
N ALA A 144 -7.78 -2.32 -9.94
CA ALA A 144 -7.11 -2.94 -8.80
C ALA A 144 -6.39 -1.88 -7.93
N LEU A 145 -5.72 -0.89 -8.54
CA LEU A 145 -5.12 0.24 -7.81
C LEU A 145 -6.18 1.12 -7.13
N ALA A 146 -7.36 1.29 -7.72
CA ALA A 146 -8.43 2.09 -7.12
C ALA A 146 -8.98 1.42 -5.87
N LEU A 147 -9.13 0.09 -5.89
CA LEU A 147 -9.50 -0.69 -4.70
C LEU A 147 -8.42 -0.58 -3.61
N ALA A 148 -7.14 -0.64 -3.98
CA ALA A 148 -6.04 -0.44 -3.03
C ALA A 148 -6.09 0.97 -2.42
N THR A 149 -6.37 1.98 -3.25
CA THR A 149 -6.49 3.39 -2.84
C THR A 149 -7.69 3.59 -1.90
N ALA A 150 -8.82 2.94 -2.16
CA ALA A 150 -10.00 3.03 -1.30
C ALA A 150 -9.80 2.40 0.08
N LEU A 151 -8.98 1.35 0.18
CA LEU A 151 -8.64 0.73 1.45
C LEU A 151 -7.67 1.58 2.27
N LYS A 152 -6.62 2.11 1.62
CA LYS A 152 -5.53 2.78 2.32
C LYS A 152 -4.76 3.70 1.36
N PRO A 153 -5.26 4.92 1.10
CA PRO A 153 -4.73 5.77 0.03
C PRO A 153 -3.27 6.16 0.24
N GLN A 154 -2.87 6.42 1.49
CA GLN A 154 -1.55 6.90 1.86
C GLN A 154 -0.40 5.93 1.53
N VAL A 155 -0.68 4.64 1.35
CA VAL A 155 0.34 3.62 1.04
C VAL A 155 0.41 3.23 -0.44
N VAL A 156 -0.36 3.88 -1.31
CA VAL A 156 -0.35 3.56 -2.76
C VAL A 156 -0.47 4.78 -3.68
N PHE A 157 -0.77 5.97 -3.16
CA PHE A 157 -1.12 7.13 -3.97
C PHE A 157 -0.05 7.57 -4.98
N MET A 158 1.24 7.38 -4.68
CA MET A 158 2.31 7.71 -5.65
C MET A 158 2.39 6.76 -6.84
N ILE A 159 1.86 5.53 -6.76
CA ILE A 159 1.90 4.56 -7.86
C ILE A 159 1.19 5.06 -9.13
N PRO A 160 -0.09 5.48 -9.10
CA PRO A 160 -0.76 6.00 -10.30
C PRO A 160 -0.07 7.25 -10.86
N ILE A 161 0.54 8.09 -10.03
CA ILE A 161 1.27 9.28 -10.47
C ILE A 161 2.60 8.87 -11.14
N CYS A 162 3.31 7.88 -10.59
CA CYS A 162 4.50 7.29 -11.22
C CYS A 162 4.17 6.64 -12.56
N LEU A 163 3.03 5.95 -12.66
CA LEU A 163 2.53 5.37 -13.91
C LEU A 163 2.19 6.45 -14.94
N LEU A 164 1.64 7.59 -14.50
CA LEU A 164 1.36 8.73 -15.36
C LEU A 164 2.63 9.28 -16.00
N VAL A 165 3.67 9.57 -15.20
CA VAL A 165 4.95 10.11 -15.71
C VAL A 165 5.72 9.06 -16.52
N ALA A 166 5.49 7.77 -16.26
CA ALA A 166 6.01 6.67 -17.08
C ALA A 166 5.24 6.46 -18.41
N GLY A 167 4.17 7.22 -18.67
CA GLY A 167 3.39 7.18 -19.91
C GLY A 167 2.32 6.09 -19.97
N ARG A 168 1.96 5.48 -18.83
CA ARG A 168 0.96 4.39 -18.73
C ARG A 168 -0.46 4.93 -18.52
N PHE A 169 -0.88 5.88 -19.36
CA PHE A 169 -2.14 6.64 -19.21
C PHE A 169 -3.39 5.77 -19.06
N LYS A 170 -3.51 4.65 -19.79
CA LYS A 170 -4.67 3.76 -19.71
C LYS A 170 -4.90 3.21 -18.30
N ALA A 171 -3.83 2.88 -17.56
CA ALA A 171 -3.95 2.41 -16.18
C ALA A 171 -4.41 3.53 -15.25
N VAL A 172 -3.93 4.75 -15.46
CA VAL A 172 -4.33 5.93 -14.69
C VAL A 172 -5.80 6.28 -14.94
N VAL A 173 -6.28 6.18 -16.19
CA VAL A 173 -7.70 6.38 -16.52
C VAL A 173 -8.58 5.34 -15.83
N GLY A 174 -8.19 4.05 -15.84
CA GLY A 174 -8.92 3.01 -15.12
C GLY A 174 -8.97 3.26 -13.62
N TRP A 175 -7.84 3.71 -13.03
CA TRP A 175 -7.76 4.08 -11.62
C TRP A 175 -8.65 5.28 -11.28
N ALA A 176 -8.54 6.39 -12.03
CA ALA A 176 -9.30 7.60 -11.78
C ALA A 176 -10.81 7.36 -11.95
N GLY A 177 -11.21 6.62 -13.00
CA GLY A 177 -12.60 6.26 -13.23
C GLY A 177 -13.18 5.39 -12.10
N ALA A 178 -12.45 4.37 -11.66
CA ALA A 178 -12.89 3.52 -10.55
C ALA A 178 -12.91 4.27 -9.22
N CYS A 179 -11.94 5.14 -8.93
CA CYS A 179 -11.97 6.02 -7.76
C CYS A 179 -13.17 6.96 -7.78
N ALA A 180 -13.51 7.54 -8.93
CA ALA A 180 -14.69 8.40 -9.08
C ALA A 180 -15.99 7.64 -8.80
N VAL A 181 -16.13 6.42 -9.32
CA VAL A 181 -17.28 5.55 -9.06
C VAL A 181 -17.37 5.20 -7.57
N LEU A 182 -16.27 4.77 -6.95
CA LEU A 182 -16.23 4.44 -5.53
C LEU A 182 -16.57 5.66 -4.65
N ALA A 183 -16.01 6.83 -4.97
CA ALA A 183 -16.31 8.07 -4.26
C ALA A 183 -17.79 8.48 -4.39
N ALA A 184 -18.38 8.34 -5.59
CA ALA A 184 -19.79 8.61 -5.81
C ALA A 184 -20.68 7.63 -5.02
N LEU A 185 -20.38 6.34 -5.04
CA LEU A 185 -21.11 5.33 -4.26
C LEU A 185 -21.00 5.59 -2.76
N SER A 186 -19.82 5.94 -2.25
CA SER A 186 -19.64 6.35 -0.86
C SER A 186 -20.43 7.60 -0.53
N ALA A 187 -20.43 8.62 -1.40
CA ALA A 187 -21.16 9.86 -1.16
C ALA A 187 -22.68 9.62 -1.11
N VAL A 188 -23.20 8.79 -2.02
CA VAL A 188 -24.62 8.37 -2.03
C VAL A 188 -24.96 7.58 -0.76
N ALA A 189 -24.09 6.66 -0.34
CA ALA A 189 -24.32 5.85 0.85
C ALA A 189 -24.30 6.66 2.15
N LEU A 190 -23.42 7.65 2.27
CA LEU A 190 -23.31 8.52 3.45
C LEU A 190 -24.41 9.59 3.49
N GLY A 191 -24.81 10.12 2.33
CA GLY A 191 -25.67 11.30 2.22
C GLY A 191 -25.02 12.57 2.81
N PRO A 192 -25.65 13.75 2.68
CA PRO A 192 -25.05 15.02 3.10
C PRO A 192 -24.63 15.06 4.58
N ALA A 193 -25.45 14.50 5.48
CA ALA A 193 -25.15 14.45 6.91
C ALA A 193 -23.97 13.51 7.23
N GLY A 194 -23.88 12.36 6.55
CA GLY A 194 -22.76 11.45 6.69
C GLY A 194 -21.45 12.06 6.17
N LEU A 195 -21.49 12.78 5.04
CA LEU A 195 -20.31 13.51 4.54
C LEU A 195 -19.80 14.55 5.53
N ALA A 196 -20.71 15.34 6.12
CA ALA A 196 -20.33 16.34 7.13
C ALA A 196 -19.68 15.69 8.36
N SER A 197 -20.25 14.57 8.82
CA SER A 197 -19.71 13.80 9.95
C SER A 197 -18.35 13.16 9.62
N TYR A 198 -18.20 12.61 8.42
CA TYR A 198 -16.94 12.06 7.93
C TYR A 198 -15.85 13.13 7.82
N TRP A 199 -16.19 14.31 7.33
CA TRP A 199 -15.27 15.44 7.24
C TRP A 199 -14.77 15.90 8.62
N GLU A 200 -15.67 15.95 9.61
CA GLU A 200 -15.28 16.28 10.98
C GLU A 200 -14.39 15.20 11.60
N ALA A 201 -14.71 13.92 11.37
CA ALA A 201 -13.87 12.81 11.79
C ALA A 201 -12.46 12.85 11.16
N LEU A 202 -12.35 13.24 9.88
CA LEU A 202 -11.07 13.44 9.21
C LEU A 202 -10.25 14.56 9.87
N ARG A 203 -10.88 15.69 10.20
CA ARG A 203 -10.20 16.80 10.88
C ARG A 203 -9.66 16.39 12.23
N LEU A 204 -10.47 15.69 13.03
CA LEU A 204 -10.05 15.17 14.33
C LEU A 204 -8.90 14.17 14.20
N GLY A 205 -8.99 13.24 13.24
CA GLY A 205 -7.92 12.28 12.98
C GLY A 205 -6.61 12.93 12.52
N GLN A 206 -6.67 13.99 11.70
CA GLN A 206 -5.47 14.70 11.25
C GLN A 206 -4.79 15.52 12.37
N ALA A 207 -5.50 15.85 13.44
CA ALA A 207 -4.94 16.57 14.58
C ALA A 207 -4.13 15.67 15.53
N ASP A 208 -4.25 14.35 15.42
CA ASP A 208 -3.52 13.41 16.28
C ASP A 208 -2.05 13.28 15.84
N VAL A 209 -1.15 13.72 16.72
CA VAL A 209 0.31 13.65 16.54
C VAL A 209 0.82 12.20 16.48
N GLY A 210 0.09 11.23 17.04
CA GLY A 210 0.46 9.82 16.98
C GLY A 210 0.55 9.29 15.55
N HIS A 211 -0.23 9.86 14.63
CA HIS A 211 -0.27 9.46 13.24
C HIS A 211 0.90 9.96 12.39
N THR A 212 1.61 10.99 12.84
CA THR A 212 2.76 11.55 12.13
C THR A 212 4.09 10.94 12.58
N PHE A 213 4.08 10.16 13.67
CA PHE A 213 5.27 9.67 14.36
C PHE A 213 6.28 8.95 13.45
N PHE A 214 5.79 8.15 12.49
CA PHE A 214 6.63 7.40 11.55
C PHE A 214 6.89 8.13 10.23
N THR A 215 6.73 9.45 10.19
CA THR A 215 6.86 10.26 8.96
C THR A 215 7.92 11.33 9.11
N VAL A 216 8.30 11.94 7.98
CA VAL A 216 9.21 13.10 7.97
C VAL A 216 8.63 14.29 8.77
N ALA A 217 7.31 14.40 8.88
CA ALA A 217 6.67 15.45 9.68
C ALA A 217 7.06 15.38 11.17
N TYR A 218 7.37 14.19 11.69
CA TYR A 218 7.85 14.02 13.07
C TYR A 218 9.28 14.55 13.28
N LEU A 219 10.18 14.34 12.30
CA LEU A 219 11.63 14.61 12.46
C LEU A 219 11.96 16.07 12.76
N PHE A 220 11.24 17.00 12.15
CA PHE A 220 11.60 18.41 12.26
C PHE A 220 10.87 19.14 13.38
N GLY A 221 10.03 18.44 14.18
CA GLY A 221 9.04 19.12 15.03
C GLY A 221 8.08 20.01 14.22
N LEU A 222 8.15 19.93 12.88
CA LEU A 222 7.26 20.60 11.97
C LEU A 222 5.99 19.76 11.88
N HIS A 223 5.13 19.94 12.88
CA HIS A 223 3.70 19.83 12.66
C HIS A 223 3.37 20.50 11.32
N LEU A 224 2.75 19.77 10.38
CA LEU A 224 2.18 20.18 9.08
C LEU A 224 2.56 21.60 8.57
N GLY A 225 3.85 21.94 8.58
CA GLY A 225 4.35 23.29 8.38
C GLY A 225 5.00 23.45 7.01
N PRO A 226 5.28 24.69 6.56
CA PRO A 226 5.78 24.94 5.21
C PRO A 226 7.03 24.13 4.84
N ALA A 227 7.99 23.95 5.76
CA ALA A 227 9.19 23.18 5.44
C ALA A 227 8.93 21.65 5.34
N THR A 228 7.94 21.10 6.06
CA THR A 228 7.54 19.70 5.88
C THR A 228 6.99 19.51 4.48
N TYR A 229 6.09 20.39 4.03
CA TYR A 229 5.59 20.34 2.66
C TYR A 229 6.70 20.52 1.62
N ALA A 230 7.69 21.37 1.88
CA ALA A 230 8.86 21.50 1.01
C ALA A 230 9.66 20.19 0.92
N VAL A 231 9.93 19.53 2.04
CA VAL A 231 10.65 18.24 2.04
C VAL A 231 9.84 17.15 1.33
N LEU A 232 8.53 17.04 1.61
CA LEU A 232 7.65 16.09 0.94
C LEU A 232 7.57 16.35 -0.56
N ALA A 233 7.55 17.63 -0.99
CA ALA A 233 7.58 18.00 -2.39
C ALA A 233 8.90 17.58 -3.04
N VAL A 234 10.05 17.82 -2.40
CA VAL A 234 11.36 17.38 -2.90
C VAL A 234 11.42 15.86 -3.04
N GLN A 235 10.94 15.10 -2.04
CA GLN A 235 10.89 13.64 -2.09
C GLN A 235 9.94 13.13 -3.17
N GLY A 236 8.77 13.76 -3.33
CA GLY A 236 7.83 13.46 -4.40
C GLY A 236 8.43 13.71 -5.77
N ILE A 237 9.05 14.86 -5.99
CA ILE A 237 9.72 15.19 -7.25
C ILE A 237 10.85 14.20 -7.55
N ALA A 238 11.68 13.86 -6.55
CA ALA A 238 12.72 12.85 -6.70
C ALA A 238 12.14 11.48 -7.09
N CYS A 239 11.03 11.06 -6.47
CA CYS A 239 10.32 9.83 -6.82
C CYS A 239 9.84 9.84 -8.27
N LEU A 240 9.18 10.92 -8.70
CA LEU A 240 8.71 11.07 -10.07
C LEU A 240 9.85 11.10 -11.08
N TYR A 241 10.98 11.72 -10.74
CA TYR A 241 12.18 11.69 -11.56
C TYR A 241 12.73 10.28 -11.74
N VAL A 242 12.79 9.47 -10.68
CA VAL A 242 13.18 8.05 -10.77
C VAL A 242 12.21 7.28 -11.67
N ALA A 243 10.90 7.43 -11.47
CA ALA A 243 9.89 6.76 -12.28
C ALA A 243 9.97 7.16 -13.77
N TRP A 244 10.21 8.44 -14.06
CA TRP A 244 10.34 8.95 -15.43
C TRP A 244 11.63 8.47 -16.10
N SER A 245 12.78 8.56 -15.41
CA SER A 245 14.08 8.13 -15.95
C SER A 245 14.16 6.61 -16.16
N ARG A 246 13.40 5.83 -15.38
CA ARG A 246 13.33 4.37 -15.45
C ARG A 246 12.02 3.86 -16.06
N ARG A 247 11.30 4.68 -16.83
CA ARG A 247 9.94 4.39 -17.35
C ARG A 247 9.81 3.14 -18.22
N GLU A 248 10.91 2.64 -18.78
CA GLU A 248 10.93 1.37 -19.54
C GLU A 248 10.84 0.14 -18.63
N ASP A 249 11.25 0.27 -17.36
CA ASP A 249 11.33 -0.81 -16.38
C ASP A 249 10.15 -0.71 -15.38
N LEU A 250 9.09 -1.46 -15.67
CA LEU A 250 7.87 -1.45 -14.87
C LEU A 250 8.09 -1.81 -13.40
N ASP A 251 9.06 -2.69 -13.13
CA ASP A 251 9.35 -3.15 -11.76
C ASP A 251 9.91 -2.00 -10.92
N ILE A 252 10.78 -1.18 -11.52
CA ILE A 252 11.33 0.02 -10.89
C ILE A 252 10.26 1.11 -10.75
N VAL A 253 9.37 1.29 -11.72
CA VAL A 253 8.27 2.27 -11.61
C VAL A 253 7.35 1.95 -10.43
N PHE A 254 6.98 0.68 -10.23
CA PHE A 254 6.18 0.26 -9.09
C PHE A 254 6.95 0.34 -7.77
N ALA A 255 8.22 -0.07 -7.75
CA ALA A 255 9.06 0.05 -6.55
C ALA A 255 9.26 1.51 -6.13
N ALA A 256 9.50 2.41 -7.09
CA ALA A 256 9.58 3.85 -6.84
C ALA A 256 8.24 4.40 -6.32
N GLY A 257 7.11 4.02 -6.90
CA GLY A 257 5.79 4.43 -6.42
C GLY A 257 5.48 3.97 -4.99
N LEU A 258 5.81 2.71 -4.66
CA LEU A 258 5.65 2.14 -3.31
C LEU A 258 6.61 2.75 -2.28
N LEU A 259 7.84 3.07 -2.66
CA LEU A 259 8.78 3.77 -1.79
C LEU A 259 8.36 5.23 -1.61
N GLY A 260 8.07 5.91 -2.71
CA GLY A 260 7.70 7.31 -2.74
C GLY A 260 6.42 7.61 -1.97
N THR A 261 5.41 6.74 -2.03
CA THR A 261 4.17 6.93 -1.25
C THR A 261 4.44 6.93 0.26
N LEU A 262 5.38 6.11 0.75
CA LEU A 262 5.75 6.10 2.16
C LEU A 262 6.57 7.35 2.51
N MET A 263 7.49 7.76 1.65
CA MET A 263 8.29 8.97 1.87
C MET A 263 7.43 10.24 1.94
N VAL A 264 6.42 10.37 1.07
CA VAL A 264 5.56 11.57 1.01
C VAL A 264 4.35 11.50 1.95
N SER A 265 4.15 10.39 2.65
CA SER A 265 3.00 10.24 3.54
C SER A 265 3.16 11.08 4.80
N ILE A 266 2.09 11.80 5.15
CA ILE A 266 1.95 12.52 6.43
C ILE A 266 1.33 11.65 7.52
N HIS A 267 0.92 10.42 7.18
CA HIS A 267 0.27 9.49 8.08
C HIS A 267 0.80 8.07 7.84
N LEU A 268 1.57 7.53 8.78
CA LEU A 268 2.11 6.17 8.67
C LEU A 268 2.03 5.43 9.98
N HIS A 269 1.76 4.14 9.87
CA HIS A 269 1.91 3.18 10.94
C HIS A 269 2.98 2.16 10.56
N GLN A 270 3.62 1.58 11.58
CA GLN A 270 4.65 0.55 11.39
C GLN A 270 4.28 -0.57 10.39
N PRO A 271 3.04 -1.12 10.36
CA PRO A 271 2.69 -2.15 9.38
C PRO A 271 2.73 -1.67 7.92
N ASP A 272 2.55 -0.37 7.66
CA ASP A 272 2.49 0.20 6.31
C ASP A 272 3.78 -0.01 5.52
N TYR A 273 4.91 -0.07 6.25
CA TYR A 273 6.23 -0.37 5.71
C TYR A 273 6.36 -1.79 5.13
N SER A 274 5.41 -2.69 5.39
CA SER A 274 5.36 -4.01 4.75
C SER A 274 5.24 -3.90 3.21
N ASN A 275 4.74 -2.77 2.70
CA ASN A 275 4.72 -2.48 1.26
C ASN A 275 6.12 -2.47 0.63
N LEU A 276 7.17 -2.16 1.39
CA LEU A 276 8.55 -2.19 0.91
C LEU A 276 9.02 -3.61 0.59
N VAL A 277 8.40 -4.65 1.16
CA VAL A 277 8.70 -6.04 0.80
C VAL A 277 8.34 -6.30 -0.66
N LEU A 278 7.18 -5.82 -1.12
CA LEU A 278 6.79 -5.94 -2.52
C LEU A 278 7.72 -5.10 -3.42
N ALA A 279 8.05 -3.88 -3.01
CA ALA A 279 9.00 -3.04 -3.75
C ALA A 279 10.39 -3.71 -3.88
N ALA A 280 10.89 -4.30 -2.80
CA ALA A 280 12.18 -4.98 -2.78
C ALA A 280 12.15 -6.24 -3.65
N TRP A 281 11.06 -7.02 -3.58
CA TRP A 281 10.86 -8.18 -4.44
C TRP A 281 10.90 -7.82 -5.92
N LEU A 282 10.23 -6.72 -6.32
CA LEU A 282 10.25 -6.24 -7.70
C LEU A 282 11.67 -5.90 -8.17
N VAL A 283 12.43 -5.17 -7.35
CA VAL A 283 13.82 -4.80 -7.66
C VAL A 283 14.73 -6.02 -7.73
N LEU A 284 14.60 -6.97 -6.80
CA LEU A 284 15.44 -8.18 -6.72
C LEU A 284 15.34 -9.07 -7.97
N ARG A 285 14.26 -8.95 -8.74
CA ARG A 285 14.09 -9.69 -9.99
C ARG A 285 14.92 -9.16 -11.15
N GLY A 286 15.31 -7.89 -11.12
CA GLY A 286 16.14 -7.25 -12.14
C GLY A 286 17.64 -7.40 -11.92
N THR A 287 18.08 -8.46 -11.23
CA THR A 287 19.49 -8.77 -10.90
C THR A 287 20.28 -7.57 -10.35
N PRO A 288 19.84 -6.96 -9.23
CA PRO A 288 20.52 -5.79 -8.67
C PRO A 288 21.92 -6.15 -8.16
N SER A 289 22.81 -5.14 -8.11
CA SER A 289 24.19 -5.29 -7.65
C SER A 289 24.25 -5.78 -6.19
N LEU A 290 25.39 -6.37 -5.81
CA LEU A 290 25.59 -6.83 -4.43
C LEU A 290 25.39 -5.70 -3.41
N ALA A 291 25.88 -4.49 -3.71
CA ALA A 291 25.71 -3.32 -2.85
C ALA A 291 24.22 -3.00 -2.59
N HIS A 292 23.38 -3.09 -3.63
CA HIS A 292 21.94 -2.88 -3.49
C HIS A 292 21.26 -3.99 -2.68
N ARG A 293 21.71 -5.25 -2.82
CA ARG A 293 21.24 -6.36 -1.97
C ARG A 293 21.64 -6.18 -0.50
N LEU A 294 22.87 -5.74 -0.25
CA LEU A 294 23.33 -5.41 1.10
C LEU A 294 22.53 -4.24 1.69
N TRP A 295 22.16 -3.25 0.87
CA TRP A 295 21.26 -2.17 1.29
C TRP A 295 19.90 -2.69 1.78
N PHE A 296 19.33 -3.73 1.17
CA PHE A 296 18.13 -4.38 1.71
C PHE A 296 18.36 -5.01 3.08
N GLY A 297 19.54 -5.58 3.31
CA GLY A 297 19.94 -6.07 4.64
C GLY A 297 19.93 -4.96 5.70
N VAL A 298 20.43 -3.78 5.36
CA VAL A 298 20.35 -2.58 6.23
C VAL A 298 18.88 -2.22 6.51
N GLY A 299 18.00 -2.33 5.52
CA GLY A 299 16.57 -2.06 5.67
C GLY A 299 15.88 -2.96 6.69
N ILE A 300 16.29 -4.23 6.79
CA ILE A 300 15.78 -5.14 7.83
C ILE A 300 16.16 -4.59 9.22
N VAL A 301 17.41 -4.13 9.39
CA VAL A 301 17.89 -3.55 10.66
C VAL A 301 17.15 -2.27 11.00
N THR A 302 16.96 -1.36 10.06
CA THR A 302 16.22 -0.11 10.30
C THR A 302 14.76 -0.36 10.65
N MET A 303 14.14 -1.41 10.10
CA MET A 303 12.80 -1.85 10.53
C MET A 303 12.78 -2.34 11.98
N GLN A 304 13.79 -3.09 12.42
CA GLN A 304 13.90 -3.48 13.84
C GLN A 304 13.98 -2.25 14.73
N VAL A 305 14.80 -1.28 14.36
CA VAL A 305 14.96 -0.02 15.11
C VAL A 305 13.67 0.81 15.10
N LEU A 306 12.92 0.82 14.00
CA LEU A 306 11.60 1.46 13.94
C LEU A 306 10.63 0.85 14.94
N THR A 307 10.68 -0.47 15.18
CA THR A 307 9.85 -1.14 16.21
C THR A 307 10.20 -0.74 17.64
N LEU A 308 11.42 -0.24 17.86
CA LEU A 308 11.85 0.34 19.13
C LEU A 308 11.44 1.81 19.28
N GLY A 309 10.60 2.32 18.38
CA GLY A 309 10.11 3.70 18.40
C GLY A 309 11.11 4.72 17.86
N GLN A 310 12.07 4.29 17.04
CA GLN A 310 13.07 5.16 16.42
C GLN A 310 12.86 5.22 14.90
N PRO A 311 12.08 6.19 14.38
CA PRO A 311 11.73 6.26 12.96
C PRO A 311 12.86 6.80 12.06
N VAL A 312 13.78 7.60 12.61
CA VAL A 312 14.81 8.32 11.84
C VAL A 312 15.65 7.38 10.95
N PRO A 313 16.17 6.24 11.44
CA PRO A 313 16.99 5.35 10.62
C PRO A 313 16.24 4.79 9.41
N GLN A 314 14.95 4.50 9.54
CA GLN A 314 14.12 4.04 8.43
C GLN A 314 13.93 5.12 7.38
N LEU A 315 13.65 6.36 7.79
CA LEU A 315 13.45 7.48 6.87
C LEU A 315 14.72 7.81 6.08
N LEU A 316 15.89 7.74 6.73
CA LEU A 316 17.18 7.87 6.06
C LEU A 316 17.43 6.71 5.07
N TRP A 317 17.03 5.49 5.44
CA TRP A 317 17.14 4.34 4.56
C TRP A 317 16.25 4.45 3.33
N ASP A 318 15.01 4.94 3.49
CA ASP A 318 14.06 5.16 2.39
C ASP A 318 14.63 6.17 1.38
N ALA A 319 15.16 7.29 1.89
CA ALA A 319 15.80 8.32 1.06
C ALA A 319 17.03 7.77 0.32
N GLY A 320 17.89 7.02 1.00
CA GLY A 320 19.06 6.40 0.39
C GLY A 320 18.68 5.35 -0.66
N TRP A 321 17.62 4.56 -0.44
CA TRP A 321 17.15 3.61 -1.44
C TRP A 321 16.63 4.32 -2.69
N LEU A 322 15.89 5.42 -2.55
CA LEU A 322 15.42 6.20 -3.69
C LEU A 322 16.61 6.75 -4.50
N THR A 323 17.66 7.23 -3.83
CA THR A 323 18.91 7.66 -4.49
C THR A 323 19.56 6.51 -5.27
N ILE A 324 19.64 5.30 -4.71
CA ILE A 324 20.18 4.12 -5.41
C ILE A 324 19.37 3.81 -6.66
N LEU A 325 18.04 3.87 -6.59
CA LEU A 325 17.15 3.65 -7.75
C LEU A 325 17.37 4.71 -8.85
N GLY A 326 17.59 5.97 -8.47
CA GLY A 326 17.85 7.06 -9.42
C GLY A 326 19.21 6.96 -10.11
N VAL A 327 20.29 6.73 -9.35
CA VAL A 327 21.66 6.66 -9.90
C VAL A 327 21.82 5.46 -10.86
N GLY A 328 21.12 4.35 -10.62
CA GLY A 328 21.08 3.20 -11.51
C GLY A 328 20.50 3.49 -12.91
N GLY A 329 19.76 4.59 -13.10
CA GLY A 329 19.22 5.04 -14.38
C GLY A 329 20.20 5.77 -15.29
N ILE A 330 21.38 6.16 -14.79
CA ILE A 330 22.31 7.06 -15.50
C ILE A 330 23.27 6.30 -16.44
N LYS A 331 23.19 4.96 -16.55
CA LYS A 331 24.05 4.23 -17.50
C LYS A 331 23.70 4.62 -18.95
N PRO A 332 24.66 5.17 -19.74
CA PRO A 332 24.43 5.48 -21.13
C PRO A 332 24.12 4.20 -21.90
N ARG A 333 23.11 4.25 -22.76
CA ARG A 333 22.82 3.24 -23.78
C ARG A 333 24.08 3.07 -24.63
N ARG A 334 24.93 2.09 -24.31
CA ARG A 334 26.08 1.72 -25.15
C ARG A 334 25.53 1.18 -26.46
N GLU A 335 25.65 2.02 -27.48
CA GLU A 335 25.67 1.75 -28.92
C GLU A 335 25.66 0.27 -29.29
N SER A 336 24.49 -0.20 -29.73
CA SER A 336 24.35 -1.37 -30.60
C SER A 336 24.66 -1.01 -32.07
N LEU A 337 25.57 -0.05 -32.31
CA LEU A 337 25.98 0.41 -33.65
C LEU A 337 27.27 -0.25 -34.16
N SER A 338 27.82 -1.23 -33.45
CA SER A 338 29.05 -1.92 -33.85
C SER A 338 28.85 -3.30 -34.50
N HIS A 339 27.62 -3.74 -34.76
CA HIS A 339 27.35 -5.07 -35.32
C HIS A 339 26.78 -5.11 -36.73
N ASP A 340 26.57 -3.96 -37.39
CA ASP A 340 25.93 -3.91 -38.72
C ASP A 340 26.83 -3.34 -39.82
N ARG A 341 28.15 -3.18 -39.56
CA ARG A 341 29.12 -2.72 -40.58
C ARG A 341 30.11 -3.80 -41.04
N SER A 342 29.88 -5.06 -40.68
CA SER A 342 30.82 -6.15 -40.98
C SER A 342 30.24 -7.24 -41.88
N ALA A 343 29.03 -7.07 -42.42
CA ALA A 343 28.37 -8.04 -43.27
C ALA A 343 28.09 -7.48 -44.67
N GLU A 344 29.15 -7.07 -45.39
CA GLU A 344 29.11 -6.99 -46.84
C GLU A 344 30.26 -7.84 -47.40
N PRO A 345 30.04 -9.13 -47.70
CA PRO A 345 30.98 -9.90 -48.50
C PRO A 345 30.82 -9.48 -49.98
N ALA A 346 31.94 -9.05 -50.55
CA ALA A 346 32.11 -8.67 -51.93
C ALA A 346 31.61 -9.76 -52.90
N ALA A 347 30.88 -9.32 -53.93
CA ALA A 347 30.47 -10.14 -55.06
C ALA A 347 31.69 -10.71 -55.79
N GLU A 348 31.69 -12.02 -56.03
CA GLU A 348 32.68 -12.72 -56.84
C GLU A 348 32.19 -12.80 -58.31
N PRO A 349 33.02 -12.52 -59.32
CA PRO A 349 32.63 -12.58 -60.72
C PRO A 349 32.68 -14.03 -61.23
N VAL A 350 31.57 -14.50 -61.79
CA VAL A 350 31.48 -15.77 -62.52
C VAL A 350 32.16 -15.60 -63.88
N VAL A 351 33.19 -16.43 -64.13
CA VAL A 351 33.82 -16.65 -65.45
C VAL A 351 33.38 -18.00 -65.98
#